data_AF-A0A4R6GR61-F1
#
_entry.id   AF-A0A4R6GR61-F1
#
_cell.length_a   1.000
_cell.length_b   1.000
_cell.length_c   1.000
_cell.angle_alpha   90.00
_cell.angle_beta   90.00
_cell.angle_gamma   90.00
#
_symmetry.space_group_name_H-M   'P 1'
#
loop_
_entity.id
_entity.type
_entity.pdbx_description
1 polymer ?
#
loop_
_entity_poly.entity_id
_entity_poly.type
_entity_poly.pdbx_seq_one_letter_code
_entity_poly.pdbx_strand_id
1 'polypeptide(L)'
;MKDLTNSTVSRQNILNNNYAIEEIQNAVGIEGIVFENQFRFLKNQIAAFFEIDERTVERYLEIHEKELKVNGYEVLKGKRLKEFKLLIKDLEVTDINVAQSTANLGLFNFRAFLNLGMLLTESEKAKTLRGVVLDIVLDTINKRTGGSTKYINQRDGDFILSYYKEESYRKEFTDALCNYIAMGNAKYAIYTNKIYQSIFKEHAVEYRQILKLSEKDKVRETMYSEVLDLISSYEFGLAKLIEERYNKLGRKLTSLEIDNLFSAFEQLPLWVPLIEKARRKMASRDLAFRDVLHQQLEGYIGAVPAEDFERFIGEKSKELAERLEEAKDVFKRLKKRE
;
A
#
# COMPACT_ATOMS: atom_id res chain seq x y z
N MET A 1 -2.99 6.32 17.08
CA MET A 1 -3.07 7.70 16.55
C MET A 1 -1.88 7.88 15.63
N LYS A 2 -2.08 7.93 14.31
CA LYS A 2 -0.98 8.02 13.33
C LYS A 2 -0.30 9.37 13.49
N ASP A 3 0.98 9.37 13.85
CA ASP A 3 1.75 10.59 14.03
C ASP A 3 2.17 11.14 12.65
N LEU A 4 1.32 12.01 12.09
CA LEU A 4 1.56 12.66 10.81
C LEU A 4 2.73 13.64 10.85
N THR A 5 3.17 14.08 12.02
CA THR A 5 4.27 15.05 12.14
C THR A 5 5.61 14.34 11.95
N ASN A 6 5.74 13.11 12.45
CA ASN A 6 6.99 12.36 12.40
C ASN A 6 7.04 11.27 11.32
N SER A 7 5.89 10.85 10.76
CA SER A 7 5.85 9.75 9.78
C SER A 7 5.67 10.24 8.34
N THR A 8 6.77 10.32 7.58
CA THR A 8 6.73 10.58 6.12
C THR A 8 5.90 9.55 5.37
N VAL A 9 5.96 8.26 5.77
CA VAL A 9 5.15 7.21 5.14
C VAL A 9 3.66 7.45 5.34
N SER A 10 3.24 7.84 6.55
CA SER A 10 1.83 8.14 6.82
C SER A 10 1.34 9.33 5.99
N ARG A 11 2.13 10.40 5.91
CA ARG A 11 1.82 11.56 5.05
C ARG A 11 1.73 11.15 3.58
N GLN A 12 2.69 10.37 3.09
CA GLN A 12 2.70 9.94 1.70
C GLN A 12 1.53 9.01 1.36
N ASN A 13 1.08 8.17 2.29
CA ASN A 13 -0.12 7.34 2.09
C ASN A 13 -1.37 8.19 1.91
N ILE A 14 -1.54 9.22 2.75
CA ILE A 14 -2.66 10.17 2.63
C ILE A 14 -2.59 10.88 1.28
N LEU A 15 -1.40 11.37 0.92
CA LEU A 15 -1.21 12.08 -0.34
C LEU A 15 -1.37 11.14 -1.54
N ASN A 16 -1.05 9.85 -1.46
CA ASN A 16 -1.24 8.93 -2.57
C ASN A 16 -2.71 8.50 -2.75
N ASN A 17 -3.57 8.76 -1.76
CA ASN A 17 -4.99 8.50 -1.84
C ASN A 17 -5.74 9.69 -2.47
N ASN A 18 -5.83 9.71 -3.81
CA ASN A 18 -6.51 10.78 -4.54
C ASN A 18 -7.99 10.93 -4.13
N TYR A 19 -8.66 9.82 -3.79
CA TYR A 19 -10.04 9.84 -3.30
C TYR A 19 -10.19 10.59 -1.98
N ALA A 20 -9.22 10.43 -1.08
CA ALA A 20 -9.23 11.19 0.17
C ALA A 20 -8.85 12.66 -0.09
N ILE A 21 -7.90 12.94 -1.00
CA ILE A 21 -7.50 14.31 -1.34
C ILE A 21 -8.70 15.13 -1.82
N GLU A 22 -9.53 14.58 -2.70
CA GLU A 22 -10.71 15.28 -3.22
C GLU A 22 -11.70 15.61 -2.10
N GLU A 23 -11.99 14.66 -1.21
CA GLU A 23 -12.85 14.87 -0.05
C GLU A 23 -12.26 15.90 0.93
N ILE A 24 -10.95 15.84 1.19
CA ILE A 24 -10.25 16.82 2.04
C ILE A 24 -10.31 18.21 1.41
N GLN A 25 -10.13 18.33 0.10
CA GLN A 25 -10.20 19.61 -0.60
C GLN A 25 -11.58 20.24 -0.47
N ASN A 26 -12.65 19.46 -0.62
CA ASN A 26 -14.02 19.90 -0.43
C ASN A 26 -14.31 20.31 1.02
N ALA A 27 -13.76 19.60 2.00
CA ALA A 27 -13.98 19.88 3.41
C ALA A 27 -13.19 21.11 3.92
N VAL A 28 -11.97 21.32 3.43
CA VAL A 28 -11.12 22.44 3.84
C VAL A 28 -11.60 23.76 3.24
N GLY A 29 -12.13 23.74 2.01
CA GLY A 29 -12.73 24.92 1.38
C GLY A 29 -11.78 26.09 1.17
N ILE A 30 -10.46 25.84 1.07
CA ILE A 30 -9.47 26.90 0.84
C ILE A 30 -9.54 27.39 -0.61
N GLU A 31 -9.71 28.69 -0.78
CA GLU A 31 -9.70 29.32 -2.10
C GLU A 31 -8.28 29.39 -2.65
N GLY A 32 -8.06 28.79 -3.81
CA GLY A 32 -6.77 28.77 -4.49
C GLY A 32 -6.83 29.47 -5.85
N ILE A 33 -5.68 29.90 -6.34
CA ILE A 33 -5.56 30.51 -7.66
C ILE A 33 -5.49 29.39 -8.70
N VAL A 34 -6.41 29.36 -9.65
CA VAL A 34 -6.37 28.36 -10.73
C VAL A 34 -5.28 28.76 -11.74
N PHE A 35 -4.24 27.95 -11.85
CA PHE A 35 -3.16 28.12 -12.81
C PHE A 35 -2.73 26.76 -13.36
N GLU A 36 -2.66 26.65 -14.69
CA GLU A 36 -2.36 25.39 -15.39
C GLU A 36 -3.31 24.24 -15.00
N ASN A 37 -4.61 24.53 -14.91
CA ASN A 37 -5.68 23.61 -14.52
C ASN A 37 -5.50 22.99 -13.12
N GLN A 38 -4.74 23.64 -12.23
CA GLN A 38 -4.55 23.21 -10.85
C GLN A 38 -4.73 24.38 -9.88
N PHE A 39 -5.21 24.08 -8.68
CA PHE A 39 -5.21 25.05 -7.58
C PHE A 39 -3.78 25.29 -7.11
N ARG A 40 -3.37 26.55 -7.12
CA ARG A 40 -2.08 27.03 -6.64
C ARG A 40 -2.27 27.98 -5.46
N PHE A 41 -1.41 27.82 -4.47
CA PHE A 41 -1.38 28.62 -3.26
C PHE A 41 -0.03 29.31 -3.14
N LEU A 42 -0.09 30.59 -2.79
CA LEU A 42 1.07 31.38 -2.46
C LEU A 42 1.46 31.18 -1.01
N LYS A 43 2.75 31.39 -0.73
CA LYS A 43 3.31 31.28 0.63
C LYS A 43 2.55 32.15 1.65
N ASN A 44 2.17 33.37 1.28
CA ASN A 44 1.41 34.28 2.15
C ASN A 44 -0.01 33.75 2.45
N GLN A 45 -0.70 33.17 1.46
CA GLN A 45 -2.02 32.55 1.65
C GLN A 45 -1.95 31.38 2.61
N ILE A 46 -0.92 30.54 2.48
CA ILE A 46 -0.66 29.41 3.38
C ILE A 46 -0.36 29.89 4.80
N ALA A 47 0.51 30.90 4.93
CA ALA A 47 0.86 31.50 6.22
C ALA A 47 -0.38 32.06 6.93
N ALA A 48 -1.23 32.80 6.19
CA ALA A 48 -2.50 33.32 6.69
C ALA A 48 -3.47 32.21 7.10
N PHE A 49 -3.64 31.16 6.29
CA PHE A 49 -4.54 30.04 6.60
C PHE A 49 -4.14 29.31 7.89
N PHE A 50 -2.85 29.08 8.08
CA PHE A 50 -2.33 28.39 9.27
C PHE A 50 -2.09 29.30 10.47
N GLU A 51 -2.33 30.61 10.34
CA GLU A 51 -2.07 31.63 11.37
C GLU A 51 -0.60 31.59 11.86
N ILE A 52 0.33 31.53 10.90
CA ILE A 52 1.78 31.52 11.15
C ILE A 52 2.50 32.60 10.35
N ASP A 53 3.73 32.93 10.76
CA ASP A 53 4.60 33.81 9.98
C ASP A 53 5.06 33.15 8.67
N GLU A 54 5.22 33.95 7.62
CA GLU A 54 5.83 33.49 6.36
C GLU A 54 7.23 32.88 6.55
N ARG A 55 7.98 33.36 7.56
CA ARG A 55 9.29 32.83 7.95
C ARG A 55 9.22 31.39 8.44
N THR A 56 8.13 31.02 9.11
CA THR A 56 7.88 29.64 9.54
C THR A 56 7.70 28.74 8.33
N VAL A 57 6.94 29.20 7.32
CA VAL A 57 6.79 28.46 6.05
C VAL A 57 8.14 28.28 5.35
N GLU A 58 8.97 29.32 5.28
CA GLU A 58 10.33 29.24 4.71
C GLU A 58 11.21 28.22 5.43
N ARG A 59 11.22 28.25 6.76
CA ARG A 59 11.97 27.28 7.58
C ARG A 59 11.55 25.84 7.28
N TYR A 60 10.25 25.57 7.17
CA TYR A 60 9.75 24.24 6.82
C TYR A 60 10.09 23.84 5.37
N LEU A 61 10.09 24.79 4.44
CA LEU A 61 10.54 24.55 3.06
C LEU A 61 12.03 24.20 2.99
N GLU A 62 12.87 24.81 3.80
CA GLU A 62 14.30 24.51 3.87
C GLU A 62 14.55 23.11 4.46
N ILE A 63 13.88 22.79 5.57
CA ILE A 63 14.06 21.50 6.27
C ILE A 63 13.49 20.34 5.45
N HIS A 64 12.32 20.52 4.81
CA HIS A 64 11.57 19.46 4.13
C HIS A 64 11.51 19.65 2.60
N GLU A 65 12.50 20.32 2.02
CA GLU A 65 12.52 20.73 0.61
C GLU A 65 12.22 19.56 -0.35
N LYS A 66 12.90 18.42 -0.14
CA LYS A 66 12.75 17.22 -0.99
C LYS A 66 11.32 16.68 -0.95
N GLU A 67 10.73 16.57 0.23
CA GLU A 67 9.39 16.03 0.43
C GLU A 67 8.33 16.95 -0.18
N LEU A 68 8.45 18.26 0.07
CA LEU A 68 7.50 19.25 -0.45
C LEU A 68 7.59 19.38 -1.97
N LYS A 69 8.79 19.33 -2.56
CA LYS A 69 8.97 19.33 -4.03
C LYS A 69 8.31 18.14 -4.69
N VAL A 70 8.54 16.93 -4.16
CA VAL A 70 7.91 15.70 -4.66
C VAL A 70 6.38 15.79 -4.56
N ASN A 71 5.88 16.44 -3.51
CA ASN A 71 4.45 16.59 -3.27
C ASN A 71 3.82 17.84 -3.92
N GLY A 72 4.55 18.60 -4.74
CA GLY A 72 3.98 19.65 -5.59
C GLY A 72 4.30 21.10 -5.21
N TYR A 73 5.32 21.32 -4.40
CA TYR A 73 5.94 22.64 -4.25
C TYR A 73 6.88 22.91 -5.43
N GLU A 74 6.72 24.05 -6.08
CA GLU A 74 7.62 24.48 -7.16
C GLU A 74 7.95 25.97 -7.07
N VAL A 75 9.07 26.35 -7.68
CA VAL A 75 9.47 27.76 -7.78
C VAL A 75 9.34 28.20 -9.22
N LEU A 76 8.38 29.08 -9.50
CA LEU A 76 8.19 29.68 -10.81
C LEU A 76 9.31 30.65 -11.15
N LYS A 77 9.76 30.58 -12.41
CA LYS A 77 10.79 31.45 -13.00
C LYS A 77 10.43 31.78 -14.46
N GLY A 78 11.04 32.85 -14.98
CA GLY A 78 10.99 33.17 -16.41
C GLY A 78 9.57 33.41 -16.95
N LYS A 79 9.20 32.72 -18.04
CA LYS A 79 7.92 32.94 -18.75
C LYS A 79 6.70 32.56 -17.91
N ARG A 80 6.71 31.40 -17.26
CA ARG A 80 5.60 30.91 -16.39
C ARG A 80 5.31 31.90 -15.25
N LEU A 81 6.36 32.49 -14.68
CA LEU A 81 6.20 33.52 -13.65
C LEU A 81 5.49 34.77 -14.18
N LYS A 82 5.80 35.21 -15.41
CA LYS A 82 5.13 36.36 -16.03
C LYS A 82 3.64 36.09 -16.29
N GLU A 83 3.33 34.91 -16.81
CA GLU A 83 1.95 34.46 -17.07
C GLU A 83 1.15 34.41 -15.76
N PHE A 84 1.73 33.85 -14.70
CA PHE A 84 1.09 33.79 -13.39
C PHE A 84 0.87 35.18 -12.75
N LYS A 85 1.84 36.10 -12.88
CA LYS A 85 1.70 37.49 -12.40
C LYS A 85 0.59 38.26 -13.12
N LEU A 86 0.41 38.03 -14.43
CA LEU A 86 -0.69 38.62 -15.20
C LEU A 86 -2.04 38.12 -14.69
N LEU A 87 -2.17 36.80 -14.52
CA LEU A 87 -3.39 36.18 -14.01
C LEU A 87 -3.79 36.73 -12.64
N ILE A 88 -2.82 36.89 -11.73
CA ILE A 88 -3.08 37.49 -10.42
C ILE A 88 -3.56 38.93 -10.50
N LYS A 89 -2.97 39.72 -11.41
CA LYS A 89 -3.32 41.14 -11.58
C LYS A 89 -4.77 41.30 -12.03
N ASP A 90 -5.24 40.41 -12.89
CA ASP A 90 -6.60 40.40 -13.41
C ASP A 90 -7.64 39.98 -12.35
N LEU A 91 -7.22 39.30 -11.28
CA LEU A 91 -8.09 38.83 -10.19
C LEU A 91 -8.24 39.82 -9.03
N GLU A 92 -7.63 41.02 -9.10
CA GLU A 92 -7.68 42.08 -8.07
C GLU A 92 -7.40 41.62 -6.62
N VAL A 93 -6.64 40.53 -6.44
CA VAL A 93 -6.34 39.99 -5.12
C VAL A 93 -5.37 40.94 -4.38
N THR A 94 -5.86 41.58 -3.33
CA THR A 94 -5.30 42.77 -2.67
C THR A 94 -3.96 42.55 -1.94
N ASP A 95 -3.59 41.30 -1.63
CA ASP A 95 -2.43 40.99 -0.76
C ASP A 95 -1.11 40.69 -1.51
N ILE A 96 -0.97 41.15 -2.77
CA ILE A 96 0.06 40.61 -3.69
C ILE A 96 1.14 41.62 -4.11
N ASN A 97 1.30 42.74 -3.41
CA ASN A 97 2.38 43.70 -3.72
C ASN A 97 3.79 43.08 -3.68
N VAL A 98 4.01 42.02 -2.89
CA VAL A 98 5.31 41.31 -2.79
C VAL A 98 5.55 40.35 -3.96
N ALA A 99 4.53 39.63 -4.45
CA ALA A 99 4.74 38.67 -5.55
C ALA A 99 4.98 39.35 -6.90
N GLN A 100 4.57 40.62 -7.05
CA GLN A 100 4.78 41.38 -8.29
C GLN A 100 6.25 41.77 -8.51
N SER A 101 7.04 41.97 -7.45
CA SER A 101 8.42 42.46 -7.53
C SER A 101 9.50 41.35 -7.51
N THR A 102 9.17 40.12 -7.13
CA THR A 102 10.16 39.04 -7.00
C THR A 102 10.50 38.37 -8.34
N ALA A 103 11.78 38.00 -8.51
CA ALA A 103 12.28 37.26 -9.67
C ALA A 103 12.01 35.74 -9.60
N ASN A 104 11.64 35.23 -8.41
CA ASN A 104 11.29 33.84 -8.14
C ASN A 104 10.05 33.80 -7.25
N LEU A 105 9.09 32.90 -7.52
CA LEU A 105 7.88 32.77 -6.72
C LEU A 105 7.59 31.30 -6.39
N GLY A 106 7.51 30.97 -5.10
CA GLY A 106 7.14 29.64 -4.64
C GLY A 106 5.62 29.43 -4.73
N LEU A 107 5.21 28.34 -5.37
CA LEU A 107 3.82 27.90 -5.48
C LEU A 107 3.66 26.50 -4.90
N PHE A 108 2.54 26.29 -4.23
CA PHE A 108 2.11 25.00 -3.72
C PHE A 108 0.88 24.58 -4.49
N ASN A 109 0.79 23.33 -4.91
CA ASN A 109 -0.52 22.74 -5.19
C ASN A 109 -1.19 22.27 -3.90
N PHE A 110 -2.42 21.77 -4.01
CA PHE A 110 -3.17 21.31 -2.84
C PHE A 110 -2.47 20.18 -2.06
N ARG A 111 -1.76 19.28 -2.75
CA ARG A 111 -0.98 18.20 -2.13
C ARG A 111 0.17 18.76 -1.27
N ALA A 112 0.91 19.73 -1.79
CA ALA A 112 2.02 20.35 -1.07
C ALA A 112 1.53 21.21 0.11
N PHE A 113 0.40 21.92 -0.06
CA PHE A 113 -0.29 22.62 1.02
C PHE A 113 -0.67 21.65 2.16
N LEU A 114 -1.32 20.54 1.82
CA LEU A 114 -1.73 19.53 2.78
C LEU A 114 -0.51 18.90 3.47
N ASN A 115 0.54 18.60 2.70
CA ASN A 115 1.78 18.05 3.25
C ASN A 115 2.42 18.99 4.28
N LEU A 116 2.50 20.28 3.97
CA LEU A 116 2.99 21.28 4.90
C LEU A 116 2.12 21.35 6.17
N GLY A 117 0.79 21.35 6.03
CA GLY A 117 -0.13 21.30 7.16
C GLY A 117 0.05 20.08 8.06
N MET A 118 0.46 18.94 7.50
CA MET A 118 0.79 17.74 8.28
C MET A 118 2.14 17.84 9.00
N LEU A 119 3.06 18.68 8.52
CA LEU A 119 4.39 18.92 9.12
C LEU A 119 4.38 19.98 10.24
N LEU A 120 3.52 21.00 10.12
CA LEU A 120 3.48 22.14 11.04
C LEU A 120 3.05 21.74 12.45
N THR A 121 3.96 21.78 13.43
CA THR A 121 3.64 21.38 14.81
C THR A 121 3.11 22.54 15.66
N GLU A 122 3.44 23.77 15.29
CA GLU A 122 3.20 24.97 16.11
C GLU A 122 1.86 25.68 15.81
N SER A 123 1.12 25.23 14.80
CA SER A 123 -0.17 25.83 14.39
C SER A 123 -1.37 25.00 14.88
N GLU A 124 -2.28 25.64 15.64
CA GLU A 124 -3.54 25.01 16.05
C GLU A 124 -4.47 24.75 14.84
N LYS A 125 -4.40 25.58 13.78
CA LYS A 125 -5.09 25.31 12.51
C LYS A 125 -4.53 24.06 11.83
N ALA A 126 -3.21 23.90 11.80
CA ALA A 126 -2.57 22.71 11.25
C ALA A 126 -2.92 21.45 12.05
N LYS A 127 -2.99 21.55 13.38
CA LYS A 127 -3.43 20.47 14.26
C LYS A 127 -4.88 20.06 14.01
N THR A 128 -5.77 21.04 13.83
CA THR A 128 -7.17 20.79 13.47
C THR A 128 -7.26 20.12 12.09
N LEU A 129 -6.52 20.64 11.10
CA LEU A 129 -6.43 20.04 9.77
C LEU A 129 -5.98 18.58 9.82
N ARG A 130 -4.96 18.23 10.61
CA ARG A 130 -4.52 16.83 10.77
C ARG A 130 -5.62 15.91 11.28
N GLY A 131 -6.44 16.38 12.24
CA GLY A 131 -7.60 15.63 12.72
C GLY A 131 -8.59 15.36 11.61
N VAL A 132 -9.04 16.43 10.93
CA VAL A 132 -9.98 16.36 9.80
C VAL A 132 -9.46 15.43 8.70
N VAL A 133 -8.18 15.51 8.37
CA VAL A 133 -7.55 14.65 7.35
C VAL A 133 -7.60 13.18 7.74
N LEU A 134 -7.27 12.84 9.00
CA LEU A 134 -7.32 11.46 9.46
C LEU A 134 -8.75 10.91 9.42
N ASP A 135 -9.72 11.71 9.85
CA ASP A 135 -11.13 11.32 9.84
C ASP A 135 -11.64 11.10 8.41
N ILE A 136 -11.35 12.04 7.49
CA ILE A 136 -11.75 11.90 6.09
C ILE A 136 -11.09 10.68 5.45
N VAL A 137 -9.79 10.44 5.68
CA VAL A 137 -9.11 9.28 5.11
C VAL A 137 -9.73 7.96 5.57
N LEU A 138 -10.06 7.86 6.87
CA LEU A 138 -10.74 6.69 7.43
C LEU A 138 -12.13 6.51 6.82
N ASP A 139 -12.91 7.60 6.74
CA ASP A 139 -14.24 7.60 6.15
C ASP A 139 -14.23 7.26 4.67
N THR A 140 -13.28 7.79 3.89
CA THR A 140 -13.13 7.48 2.47
C THR A 140 -12.86 6.00 2.26
N ILE A 141 -11.95 5.40 3.04
CA ILE A 141 -11.67 3.96 2.95
C ILE A 141 -12.93 3.16 3.32
N ASN A 142 -13.61 3.50 4.42
CA ASN A 142 -14.82 2.79 4.86
C ASN A 142 -15.95 2.88 3.84
N LYS A 143 -16.25 4.09 3.32
CA LYS A 143 -17.28 4.32 2.30
C LYS A 143 -16.98 3.56 1.02
N ARG A 144 -15.74 3.63 0.54
CA ARG A 144 -15.34 2.95 -0.70
C ARG A 144 -15.30 1.43 -0.55
N THR A 145 -15.02 0.91 0.65
CA THR A 145 -14.96 -0.55 0.95
C THR A 145 -16.27 -1.17 1.42
N GLY A 146 -17.35 -0.39 1.56
CA GLY A 146 -18.64 -0.90 2.06
C GLY A 146 -18.61 -1.28 3.55
N GLY A 147 -17.69 -0.70 4.33
CA GLY A 147 -17.60 -0.87 5.78
C GLY A 147 -16.75 -2.05 6.27
N SER A 148 -16.17 -2.88 5.38
CA SER A 148 -15.25 -3.95 5.77
C SER A 148 -13.99 -3.96 4.93
N THR A 149 -12.84 -3.83 5.59
CA THR A 149 -11.51 -3.83 4.95
C THR A 149 -10.81 -5.19 5.04
N LYS A 150 -11.41 -6.14 5.76
CA LYS A 150 -10.85 -7.48 6.00
C LYS A 150 -10.49 -8.20 4.69
N TYR A 151 -11.37 -8.12 3.70
CA TYR A 151 -11.24 -8.78 2.40
C TYR A 151 -10.95 -7.81 1.26
N ILE A 152 -10.33 -6.66 1.56
CA ILE A 152 -10.03 -5.64 0.53
C ILE A 152 -9.16 -6.17 -0.61
N ASN A 153 -8.31 -7.16 -0.33
CA ASN A 153 -7.49 -7.86 -1.32
C ASN A 153 -8.33 -8.53 -2.42
N GLN A 154 -9.57 -8.92 -2.16
CA GLN A 154 -10.45 -9.59 -3.13
C GLN A 154 -10.97 -8.66 -4.22
N ARG A 155 -10.85 -7.34 -4.00
CA ARG A 155 -11.21 -6.30 -4.95
C ARG A 155 -10.16 -6.07 -6.04
N ASP A 156 -9.06 -6.81 -6.01
CA ASP A 156 -7.98 -6.80 -7.00
C ASP A 156 -8.26 -7.70 -8.21
N GLY A 157 -7.99 -7.18 -9.42
CA GLY A 157 -8.08 -7.86 -10.72
C GLY A 157 -7.55 -9.29 -10.70
N ASP A 158 -6.36 -9.45 -10.14
CA ASP A 158 -5.61 -10.69 -10.21
C ASP A 158 -6.00 -11.70 -9.12
N PHE A 159 -6.77 -11.28 -8.10
CA PHE A 159 -7.02 -12.09 -6.90
C PHE A 159 -7.63 -13.44 -7.23
N ILE A 160 -8.67 -13.44 -8.08
CA ILE A 160 -9.40 -14.66 -8.46
C ILE A 160 -8.47 -15.68 -9.13
N LEU A 161 -7.57 -15.21 -10.01
CA LEU A 161 -6.65 -16.07 -10.74
C LEU A 161 -5.57 -16.64 -9.82
N SER A 162 -4.96 -15.79 -8.99
CA SER A 162 -3.94 -16.21 -8.02
C SER A 162 -4.53 -17.17 -6.99
N TYR A 163 -5.73 -16.89 -6.48
CA TYR A 163 -6.44 -17.76 -5.53
C TYR A 163 -6.78 -19.13 -6.15
N TYR A 164 -7.27 -19.17 -7.39
CA TYR A 164 -7.54 -20.45 -8.06
C TYR A 164 -6.29 -21.28 -8.32
N LYS A 165 -5.21 -20.65 -8.80
CA LYS A 165 -3.92 -21.34 -9.01
C LYS A 165 -3.36 -21.89 -7.72
N GLU A 166 -3.46 -21.11 -6.65
CA GLU A 166 -3.02 -21.51 -5.32
C GLU A 166 -3.69 -22.82 -4.87
N GLU A 167 -5.00 -23.00 -5.06
CA GLU A 167 -5.67 -24.26 -4.70
C GLU A 167 -5.06 -25.49 -5.41
N SER A 168 -4.67 -25.34 -6.67
CA SER A 168 -4.01 -26.41 -7.45
C SER A 168 -2.61 -26.71 -6.93
N TYR A 169 -1.77 -25.68 -6.75
CA TYR A 169 -0.40 -25.85 -6.25
C TYR A 169 -0.34 -26.34 -4.80
N ARG A 170 -1.30 -25.92 -3.98
CA ARG A 170 -1.49 -26.43 -2.63
C ARG A 170 -1.75 -27.92 -2.63
N LYS A 171 -2.61 -28.40 -3.54
CA LYS A 171 -2.90 -29.82 -3.70
C LYS A 171 -1.64 -30.60 -4.09
N GLU A 172 -0.90 -30.15 -5.10
CA GLU A 172 0.37 -30.78 -5.50
C GLU A 172 1.36 -30.88 -4.35
N PHE A 173 1.49 -29.81 -3.56
CA PHE A 173 2.34 -29.82 -2.37
C PHE A 173 1.87 -30.84 -1.32
N THR A 174 0.57 -30.85 -0.99
CA THR A 174 0.05 -31.82 -0.03
C THR A 174 0.16 -33.27 -0.51
N ASP A 175 0.02 -33.51 -1.82
CA ASP A 175 0.19 -34.82 -2.44
C ASP A 175 1.66 -35.26 -2.38
N ALA A 176 2.61 -34.35 -2.65
CA ALA A 176 4.03 -34.64 -2.50
C ALA A 176 4.40 -34.99 -1.04
N LEU A 177 3.89 -34.23 -0.06
CA LEU A 177 4.06 -34.56 1.36
C LEU A 177 3.45 -35.95 1.70
N CYS A 178 2.30 -36.28 1.13
CA CYS A 178 1.61 -37.56 1.35
C CYS A 178 2.43 -38.74 0.81
N ASN A 179 2.79 -38.65 -0.47
CA ASN A 179 3.34 -39.74 -1.26
C ASN A 179 4.81 -40.00 -0.93
N TYR A 180 5.59 -38.95 -0.69
CA TYR A 180 7.05 -39.04 -0.71
C TYR A 180 7.73 -38.85 0.65
N ILE A 181 6.99 -38.52 1.72
CA ILE A 181 7.57 -38.29 3.05
C ILE A 181 7.13 -39.36 4.06
N ALA A 182 8.11 -39.94 4.75
CA ALA A 182 7.94 -40.88 5.85
C ALA A 182 7.65 -40.13 7.17
N MET A 183 6.52 -39.45 7.21
CA MET A 183 6.04 -38.72 8.39
C MET A 183 4.51 -38.79 8.47
N GLY A 184 3.98 -38.79 9.69
CA GLY A 184 2.53 -38.72 9.95
C GLY A 184 1.91 -37.37 9.58
N ASN A 185 0.65 -37.16 9.95
CA ASN A 185 -0.14 -35.98 9.55
C ASN A 185 0.43 -34.63 10.03
N ALA A 186 1.32 -34.62 11.02
CA ALA A 186 1.99 -33.39 11.47
C ALA A 186 2.79 -32.69 10.36
N LYS A 187 3.24 -33.42 9.32
CA LYS A 187 3.99 -32.85 8.18
C LYS A 187 3.28 -31.68 7.51
N TYR A 188 1.96 -31.73 7.37
CA TYR A 188 1.19 -30.68 6.71
C TYR A 188 1.29 -29.36 7.47
N ALA A 189 1.09 -29.40 8.79
CA ALA A 189 1.20 -28.22 9.63
C ALA A 189 2.64 -27.69 9.69
N ILE A 190 3.62 -28.58 9.87
CA ILE A 190 5.04 -28.22 9.99
C ILE A 190 5.55 -27.53 8.72
N TYR A 191 5.40 -28.15 7.55
CA TYR A 191 5.98 -27.59 6.32
C TYR A 191 5.18 -26.40 5.79
N THR A 192 3.86 -26.33 6.04
CA THR A 192 3.10 -25.09 5.75
C THR A 192 3.60 -23.95 6.63
N ASN A 193 3.82 -24.20 7.92
CA ASN A 193 4.33 -23.19 8.84
C ASN A 193 5.76 -22.76 8.49
N LYS A 194 6.63 -23.69 8.07
CA LYS A 194 7.98 -23.35 7.57
C LYS A 194 7.93 -22.41 6.36
N ILE A 195 7.02 -22.64 5.41
CA ILE A 195 6.81 -21.71 4.28
C ILE A 195 6.41 -20.32 4.79
N TYR A 196 5.48 -20.24 5.74
CA TYR A 196 5.02 -18.98 6.31
C TYR A 196 6.16 -18.25 7.03
N GLN A 197 6.95 -18.94 7.85
CA GLN A 197 8.11 -18.35 8.52
C GLN A 197 9.15 -17.84 7.52
N SER A 198 9.41 -18.60 6.46
CA SER A 198 10.35 -18.22 5.41
C SER A 198 9.90 -16.92 4.71
N ILE A 199 8.60 -16.80 4.39
CA ILE A 199 8.06 -15.63 3.69
C ILE A 199 7.80 -14.45 4.64
N PHE A 200 7.21 -14.64 5.81
CA PHE A 200 6.68 -13.56 6.66
C PHE A 200 7.49 -13.30 7.94
N LYS A 201 8.46 -14.15 8.29
CA LYS A 201 9.13 -14.16 9.62
C LYS A 201 8.17 -14.40 10.79
N GLU A 202 6.92 -14.75 10.50
CA GLU A 202 5.85 -14.96 11.47
C GLU A 202 5.23 -16.35 11.25
N HIS A 203 4.63 -16.87 12.30
CA HIS A 203 3.84 -18.10 12.24
C HIS A 203 2.47 -17.86 11.60
N ALA A 204 1.90 -18.91 10.98
CA ALA A 204 0.53 -18.83 10.43
C ALA A 204 -0.53 -18.51 11.51
N VAL A 205 -0.26 -18.88 12.77
CA VAL A 205 -1.12 -18.58 13.93
C VAL A 205 -1.05 -17.10 14.31
N GLU A 206 0.16 -16.52 14.32
CA GLU A 206 0.38 -15.09 14.60
C GLU A 206 -0.33 -14.24 13.54
N TYR A 207 -0.16 -14.60 12.27
CA TYR A 207 -0.84 -13.92 11.17
C TYR A 207 -2.37 -13.95 11.31
N ARG A 208 -2.95 -15.09 11.72
CA ARG A 208 -4.40 -15.20 12.00
C ARG A 208 -4.84 -14.26 13.13
N GLN A 209 -4.04 -14.15 14.19
CA GLN A 209 -4.33 -13.29 15.33
C GLN A 209 -4.26 -11.81 14.95
N ILE A 210 -3.24 -11.42 14.19
CA ILE A 210 -3.03 -10.05 13.69
C ILE A 210 -4.24 -9.57 12.89
N LEU A 211 -4.79 -10.43 12.02
CA LEU A 211 -5.99 -10.11 11.21
C LEU A 211 -7.33 -10.40 11.89
N LYS A 212 -7.33 -10.81 13.17
CA LYS A 212 -8.55 -11.14 13.94
C LYS A 212 -9.45 -12.13 13.16
N LEU A 213 -8.84 -13.21 12.67
CA LEU A 213 -9.54 -14.25 11.91
C LEU A 213 -10.26 -15.22 12.84
N SER A 214 -11.49 -15.57 12.48
CA SER A 214 -12.25 -16.64 13.13
C SER A 214 -11.66 -18.02 12.76
N GLU A 215 -12.00 -19.07 13.50
CA GLU A 215 -11.54 -20.43 13.18
C GLU A 215 -11.98 -20.90 11.79
N LYS A 216 -13.17 -20.43 11.35
CA LYS A 216 -13.77 -20.77 10.05
C LYS A 216 -13.15 -19.96 8.90
N ASP A 217 -12.48 -18.85 9.19
CA ASP A 217 -11.93 -17.98 8.15
C ASP A 217 -10.68 -18.61 7.54
N LYS A 218 -10.64 -18.69 6.21
CA LYS A 218 -9.43 -19.13 5.52
C LYS A 218 -8.43 -17.99 5.45
N VAL A 219 -7.20 -18.28 5.88
CA VAL A 219 -6.11 -17.28 5.90
C VAL A 219 -5.83 -16.73 4.50
N ARG A 220 -5.79 -17.61 3.49
CA ARG A 220 -5.44 -17.27 2.12
C ARG A 220 -6.43 -16.33 1.43
N GLU A 221 -7.70 -16.35 1.85
CA GLU A 221 -8.72 -15.42 1.35
C GLU A 221 -8.42 -13.96 1.73
N THR A 222 -7.53 -13.72 2.69
CA THR A 222 -7.10 -12.39 3.14
C THR A 222 -5.77 -11.94 2.52
N MET A 223 -5.08 -12.81 1.78
CA MET A 223 -3.77 -12.52 1.22
C MET A 223 -3.89 -11.81 -0.13
N TYR A 224 -2.99 -10.88 -0.40
CA TYR A 224 -2.88 -10.22 -1.70
C TYR A 224 -2.39 -11.20 -2.78
N SER A 225 -2.77 -10.96 -4.03
CA SER A 225 -2.45 -11.82 -5.18
C SER A 225 -0.95 -12.10 -5.30
N GLU A 226 -0.10 -11.09 -5.11
CA GLU A 226 1.35 -11.28 -5.20
C GLU A 226 1.93 -12.13 -4.06
N VAL A 227 1.23 -12.17 -2.92
CA VAL A 227 1.59 -13.02 -1.78
C VAL A 227 1.13 -14.46 -2.04
N LEU A 228 -0.08 -14.65 -2.58
CA LEU A 228 -0.59 -15.95 -3.00
C LEU A 228 0.29 -16.59 -4.08
N ASP A 229 0.75 -15.81 -5.06
CA ASP A 229 1.66 -16.26 -6.11
C ASP A 229 3.02 -16.71 -5.54
N LEU A 230 3.54 -16.00 -4.53
CA LEU A 230 4.79 -16.39 -3.88
C LEU A 230 4.63 -17.69 -3.08
N ILE A 231 3.55 -17.82 -2.31
CA ILE A 231 3.25 -19.06 -1.58
C ILE A 231 3.09 -20.23 -2.57
N SER A 232 2.37 -20.01 -3.66
CA SER A 232 2.20 -21.01 -4.73
C SER A 232 3.54 -21.45 -5.31
N SER A 233 4.46 -20.50 -5.52
CA SER A 233 5.80 -20.78 -6.03
C SER A 233 6.63 -21.60 -5.04
N TYR A 234 6.50 -21.32 -3.74
CA TYR A 234 7.12 -22.12 -2.68
C TYR A 234 6.55 -23.54 -2.63
N GLU A 235 5.23 -23.67 -2.64
CA GLU A 235 4.54 -24.95 -2.53
C GLU A 235 4.84 -25.86 -3.72
N PHE A 236 4.69 -25.35 -4.93
CA PHE A 236 4.97 -26.09 -6.15
C PHE A 236 6.46 -26.42 -6.31
N GLY A 237 7.34 -25.45 -6.08
CA GLY A 237 8.79 -25.66 -6.19
C GLY A 237 9.28 -26.73 -5.21
N LEU A 238 8.83 -26.66 -3.96
CA LEU A 238 9.16 -27.66 -2.95
C LEU A 238 8.57 -29.03 -3.28
N ALA A 239 7.33 -29.10 -3.79
CA ALA A 239 6.71 -30.35 -4.22
C ALA A 239 7.56 -31.09 -5.28
N LYS A 240 8.06 -30.37 -6.29
CA LYS A 240 8.91 -30.97 -7.35
C LYS A 240 10.27 -31.42 -6.81
N LEU A 241 10.89 -30.65 -5.92
CA LEU A 241 12.15 -31.05 -5.30
C LEU A 241 11.99 -32.32 -4.43
N ILE A 242 10.86 -32.45 -3.73
CA ILE A 242 10.54 -33.65 -2.95
C ILE A 242 10.40 -34.87 -3.88
N GLU A 243 9.63 -34.72 -4.95
CA GLU A 243 9.41 -35.77 -5.95
C GLU A 243 10.73 -36.23 -6.59
N GLU A 244 11.57 -35.29 -7.02
CA GLU A 244 12.89 -35.58 -7.57
C GLU A 244 13.79 -36.32 -6.58
N ARG A 245 13.78 -35.91 -5.30
CA ARG A 245 14.59 -36.54 -4.27
C ARG A 245 14.11 -37.95 -3.96
N TYR A 246 12.80 -38.18 -3.95
CA TYR A 246 12.20 -39.49 -3.80
C TYR A 246 12.61 -40.42 -4.94
N ASN A 247 12.49 -39.97 -6.19
CA ASN A 247 12.84 -40.76 -7.37
C ASN A 247 14.33 -41.15 -7.38
N LYS A 248 15.22 -40.28 -6.89
CA LYS A 248 16.65 -40.58 -6.76
C LYS A 248 16.96 -41.60 -5.66
N LEU A 249 16.22 -41.58 -4.55
CA LEU A 249 16.45 -42.47 -3.41
C LEU A 249 15.73 -43.82 -3.55
N GLY A 250 14.64 -43.87 -4.31
CA GLY A 250 13.75 -45.05 -4.41
C GLY A 250 12.96 -45.35 -3.14
N ARG A 251 12.92 -44.42 -2.17
CA ARG A 251 12.19 -44.53 -0.91
C ARG A 251 11.70 -43.17 -0.42
N LYS A 252 10.74 -43.18 0.51
CA LYS A 252 10.26 -41.98 1.17
C LYS A 252 11.39 -41.26 1.93
N LEU A 253 11.34 -39.92 1.93
CA LEU A 253 12.25 -39.05 2.66
C LEU A 253 11.94 -39.09 4.16
N THR A 254 12.99 -39.13 4.97
CA THR A 254 12.92 -38.92 6.42
C THR A 254 12.73 -37.44 6.75
N SER A 255 12.32 -37.11 7.98
CA SER A 255 12.17 -35.73 8.46
C SER A 255 13.45 -34.90 8.31
N LEU A 256 14.61 -35.48 8.57
CA LEU A 256 15.90 -34.81 8.42
C LEU A 256 16.21 -34.48 6.95
N GLU A 257 15.89 -35.39 6.03
CA GLU A 257 16.14 -35.20 4.60
C GLU A 257 15.29 -34.08 4.00
N ILE A 258 14.00 -34.01 4.35
CA ILE A 258 13.12 -32.93 3.92
C ILE A 258 13.49 -31.59 4.57
N ASP A 259 13.95 -31.60 5.83
CA ASP A 259 14.37 -30.38 6.52
C ASP A 259 15.61 -29.78 5.86
N ASN A 260 16.60 -30.61 5.52
CA ASN A 260 17.77 -30.19 4.77
C ASN A 260 17.40 -29.69 3.36
N LEU A 261 16.46 -30.37 2.68
CA LEU A 261 15.94 -29.95 1.38
C LEU A 261 15.27 -28.58 1.46
N PHE A 262 14.44 -28.36 2.48
CA PHE A 262 13.75 -27.09 2.72
C PHE A 262 14.75 -25.96 3.00
N SER A 263 15.72 -26.18 3.88
CA SER A 263 16.74 -25.18 4.20
C SER A 263 17.60 -24.79 2.99
N ALA A 264 17.94 -25.76 2.13
CA ALA A 264 18.64 -25.46 0.88
C ALA A 264 17.74 -24.67 -0.10
N PHE A 265 16.45 -25.00 -0.15
CA PHE A 265 15.48 -24.34 -1.01
C PHE A 265 15.21 -22.88 -0.62
N GLU A 266 15.00 -22.60 0.67
CA GLU A 266 14.69 -21.23 1.12
C GLU A 266 15.89 -20.27 1.02
N GLN A 267 17.11 -20.80 0.95
CA GLN A 267 18.34 -20.03 0.78
C GLN A 267 18.64 -19.67 -0.69
N LEU A 268 17.81 -20.10 -1.65
CA LEU A 268 18.00 -19.75 -3.04
C LEU A 268 17.92 -18.22 -3.24
N PRO A 269 18.94 -17.57 -3.87
CA PRO A 269 19.00 -16.11 -3.98
C PRO A 269 17.80 -15.47 -4.70
N LEU A 270 17.12 -16.23 -5.57
CA LEU A 270 15.94 -15.76 -6.30
C LEU A 270 14.79 -15.36 -5.36
N TRP A 271 14.71 -15.95 -4.16
CA TRP A 271 13.65 -15.66 -3.21
C TRP A 271 13.80 -14.30 -2.56
N VAL A 272 15.02 -13.81 -2.37
CA VAL A 272 15.30 -12.54 -1.68
C VAL A 272 14.45 -11.38 -2.23
N PRO A 273 14.51 -11.02 -3.53
CA PRO A 273 13.71 -9.91 -4.05
C PRO A 273 12.19 -10.19 -4.03
N LEU A 274 11.77 -11.45 -4.15
CA LEU A 274 10.34 -11.82 -4.15
C LEU A 274 9.74 -11.71 -2.75
N ILE A 275 10.45 -12.23 -1.74
CA ILE A 275 10.06 -12.13 -0.33
C ILE A 275 10.03 -10.67 0.10
N GLU A 276 11.06 -9.88 -0.22
CA GLU A 276 11.09 -8.46 0.16
C GLU A 276 9.92 -7.68 -0.44
N LYS A 277 9.59 -7.96 -1.71
CA LYS A 277 8.43 -7.36 -2.38
C LYS A 277 7.12 -7.78 -1.72
N ALA A 278 6.96 -9.06 -1.39
CA ALA A 278 5.77 -9.58 -0.71
C ALA A 278 5.60 -8.97 0.69
N ARG A 279 6.67 -8.95 1.50
CA ARG A 279 6.69 -8.34 2.84
C ARG A 279 6.34 -6.85 2.80
N ARG A 280 6.97 -6.09 1.90
CA ARG A 280 6.69 -4.66 1.71
C ARG A 280 5.23 -4.43 1.34
N LYS A 281 4.70 -5.17 0.37
CA LYS A 281 3.30 -5.04 -0.06
C LYS A 281 2.34 -5.39 1.07
N MET A 282 2.54 -6.52 1.73
CA MET A 282 1.69 -6.96 2.83
C MET A 282 1.69 -5.96 3.97
N ALA A 283 2.86 -5.61 4.52
CA ALA A 283 2.97 -4.70 5.66
C ALA A 283 2.41 -3.30 5.35
N SER A 284 2.72 -2.76 4.17
CA SER A 284 2.27 -1.40 3.79
C SER A 284 0.78 -1.35 3.51
N ARG A 285 0.23 -2.33 2.77
CA ARG A 285 -1.19 -2.35 2.40
C ARG A 285 -2.07 -2.69 3.59
N ASP A 286 -1.68 -3.63 4.45
CA ASP A 286 -2.45 -3.95 5.66
C ASP A 286 -2.49 -2.75 6.62
N LEU A 287 -1.39 -2.02 6.79
CA LEU A 287 -1.39 -0.81 7.61
C LEU A 287 -2.25 0.31 7.01
N ALA A 288 -2.18 0.49 5.69
CA ALA A 288 -2.90 1.57 4.99
C ALA A 288 -4.41 1.30 4.90
N PHE A 289 -4.81 0.07 4.58
CA PHE A 289 -6.19 -0.28 4.27
C PHE A 289 -6.92 -0.99 5.39
N ARG A 290 -6.24 -1.81 6.19
CA ARG A 290 -6.86 -2.59 7.28
C ARG A 290 -6.61 -2.01 8.67
N ASP A 291 -5.73 -1.01 8.77
CA ASP A 291 -5.21 -0.48 10.02
C ASP A 291 -4.57 -1.58 10.89
N VAL A 292 -3.85 -2.51 10.24
CA VAL A 292 -3.21 -3.66 10.87
C VAL A 292 -1.69 -3.54 10.77
N LEU A 293 -1.00 -3.65 11.91
CA LEU A 293 0.46 -3.62 12.00
C LEU A 293 1.03 -5.03 12.20
N HIS A 294 1.88 -5.46 11.27
CA HIS A 294 2.70 -6.66 11.38
C HIS A 294 4.04 -6.30 12.01
N GLN A 295 4.24 -6.60 13.30
CA GLN A 295 5.43 -6.18 14.04
C GLN A 295 6.74 -6.72 13.44
N GLN A 296 6.76 -7.97 12.96
CA GLN A 296 7.98 -8.55 12.36
C GLN A 296 8.31 -7.95 10.99
N LEU A 297 7.34 -7.28 10.37
CA LEU A 297 7.46 -6.67 9.05
C LEU A 297 7.53 -5.14 9.09
N GLU A 298 7.66 -4.54 10.28
CA GLU A 298 7.67 -3.08 10.44
C GLU A 298 8.74 -2.40 9.57
N GLY A 299 9.94 -2.99 9.52
CA GLY A 299 11.04 -2.49 8.69
C GLY A 299 10.80 -2.55 7.17
N TYR A 300 9.72 -3.19 6.72
CA TYR A 300 9.30 -3.25 5.31
C TYR A 300 8.20 -2.25 4.97
N ILE A 301 7.64 -1.54 5.95
CA ILE A 301 6.57 -0.58 5.73
C ILE A 301 7.08 0.59 4.88
N GLY A 302 6.39 0.85 3.77
CA GLY A 302 6.64 1.96 2.87
C GLY A 302 5.35 2.66 2.46
N ALA A 303 5.49 3.72 1.68
CA ALA A 303 4.35 4.42 1.12
C ALA A 303 3.63 3.52 0.10
N VAL A 304 2.32 3.36 0.27
CA VAL A 304 1.44 2.69 -0.67
C VAL A 304 1.31 3.56 -1.91
N PRO A 305 1.58 3.02 -3.11
CA PRO A 305 1.54 3.78 -4.35
C PRO A 305 0.09 4.14 -4.72
N ALA A 306 -0.11 5.21 -5.48
CA ALA A 306 -1.45 5.69 -5.87
C ALA A 306 -2.23 4.63 -6.67
N GLU A 307 -1.52 3.80 -7.44
CA GLU A 307 -2.08 2.69 -8.20
C GLU A 307 -2.71 1.62 -7.31
N ASP A 308 -2.18 1.41 -6.09
CA ASP A 308 -2.78 0.47 -5.14
C ASP A 308 -4.07 1.06 -4.55
N PHE A 309 -4.15 2.37 -4.31
CA PHE A 309 -5.44 3.01 -3.94
C PHE A 309 -6.47 2.86 -5.05
N GLU A 310 -6.09 3.09 -6.30
CA GLU A 310 -6.96 2.84 -7.45
C GLU A 310 -7.41 1.38 -7.54
N ARG A 311 -6.48 0.45 -7.32
CA ARG A 311 -6.72 -1.00 -7.40
C ARG A 311 -7.71 -1.50 -6.35
N PHE A 312 -7.63 -1.00 -5.12
CA PHE A 312 -8.38 -1.56 -3.98
C PHE A 312 -9.63 -0.76 -3.59
N ILE A 313 -9.62 0.55 -3.80
CA ILE A 313 -10.73 1.44 -3.42
C ILE A 313 -11.20 2.35 -4.56
N GLY A 314 -10.60 2.23 -5.75
CA GLY A 314 -10.93 3.08 -6.89
C GLY A 314 -12.02 2.55 -7.80
N GLU A 315 -12.22 3.24 -8.93
CA GLU A 315 -13.26 2.90 -9.91
C GLU A 315 -13.03 1.53 -10.56
N LYS A 316 -11.76 1.12 -10.69
CA LYS A 316 -11.40 -0.21 -11.19
C LYS A 316 -11.60 -1.32 -10.15
N SER A 317 -11.78 -0.95 -8.88
CA SER A 317 -12.07 -1.92 -7.82
C SER A 317 -13.51 -2.40 -7.98
N LYS A 318 -13.71 -3.72 -7.87
CA LYS A 318 -15.03 -4.36 -8.00
C LYS A 318 -15.24 -5.30 -6.83
N GLU A 319 -16.49 -5.45 -6.41
CA GLU A 319 -16.86 -6.44 -5.41
C GLU A 319 -16.57 -7.86 -5.91
N LEU A 320 -16.26 -8.77 -4.99
CA LEU A 320 -15.91 -10.15 -5.35
C LEU A 320 -17.03 -10.82 -6.16
N ALA A 321 -18.30 -10.57 -5.81
CA ALA A 321 -19.45 -11.14 -6.51
C ALA A 321 -19.50 -10.75 -8.00
N GLU A 322 -19.29 -9.47 -8.30
CA GLU A 322 -19.25 -8.96 -9.68
C GLU A 322 -18.07 -9.56 -10.46
N ARG A 323 -16.92 -9.67 -9.80
CA ARG A 323 -15.71 -10.26 -10.39
C ARG A 323 -15.88 -11.74 -10.69
N LEU A 324 -16.56 -12.48 -9.81
CA LEU A 324 -16.86 -13.88 -10.02
C LEU A 324 -17.77 -14.06 -11.24
N GLU A 325 -18.77 -13.21 -11.43
CA GLU A 325 -19.62 -13.24 -12.64
C GLU A 325 -18.79 -13.04 -13.92
N GLU A 326 -17.88 -12.06 -13.94
CA GLU A 326 -17.00 -11.82 -15.09
C GLU A 326 -16.01 -12.98 -15.31
N ALA A 327 -15.49 -13.56 -14.23
CA ALA A 327 -14.52 -14.65 -14.28
C ALA A 327 -15.16 -16.01 -14.60
N LYS A 328 -16.48 -16.19 -14.46
CA LYS A 328 -17.17 -17.47 -14.74
C LYS A 328 -16.82 -18.03 -16.11
N ASP A 329 -16.77 -17.18 -17.14
CA ASP A 329 -16.47 -17.64 -18.50
C ASP A 329 -14.98 -17.97 -18.69
N VAL A 330 -14.08 -17.32 -17.95
CA VAL A 330 -12.65 -17.68 -17.89
C VAL A 330 -12.48 -19.03 -17.22
N PHE A 331 -13.15 -19.26 -16.08
CA PHE A 331 -13.11 -20.53 -15.37
C PHE A 331 -13.70 -21.69 -16.17
N LYS A 332 -14.81 -21.48 -16.88
CA LYS A 332 -15.36 -22.48 -17.80
C LYS A 332 -14.35 -22.89 -18.89
N ARG A 333 -13.49 -21.96 -19.34
CA ARG A 333 -12.44 -22.26 -20.32
C ARG A 333 -11.24 -22.98 -19.69
N LEU A 334 -10.83 -22.59 -18.49
CA LEU A 334 -9.74 -23.25 -17.76
C LEU A 334 -10.10 -24.70 -17.40
N LYS A 335 -11.33 -24.93 -16.92
CA LYS A 335 -11.85 -26.27 -16.59
C LYS A 335 -11.99 -27.22 -17.78
N LYS A 336 -11.97 -26.70 -19.02
CA LYS A 336 -12.00 -27.50 -20.26
C LYS A 336 -10.60 -27.88 -20.77
N ARG A 337 -9.54 -27.37 -20.14
CA ARG A 337 -8.14 -27.62 -20.51
C ARG A 337 -7.43 -28.62 -19.59
N GLU A 338 -8.05 -28.94 -18.45
CA GLU A 338 -7.80 -30.15 -17.65
C GLU A 338 -8.73 -31.26 -18.15
#